data_AF-A0A538IF48-F1
#
_entry.id   AF-A0A538IF48-F1
#
_cell.length_a   1.000
_cell.length_b   1.000
_cell.length_c   1.000
_cell.angle_alpha   90.00
_cell.angle_beta   90.00
_cell.angle_gamma   90.00
#
_symmetry.space_group_name_H-M   'P 1'
#
loop_
_entity.id
_entity.type
_entity.pdbx_description
1 polymer ?
#
loop_
_entity_poly.entity_id
_entity_poly.type
_entity_poly.pdbx_seq_one_letter_code
_entity_poly.pdbx_strand_id
1 'polypeptide(L)'
;MSEPASAPSLAPPAPDATVAVATRAGPLELSPAARDALLHQIRRRGSDDPVVRAFEQASVSEPVSLDRLGKMVVFDALWTLAEGAGSDDLIDPQLRLLRDRFREEIAQGPTAK
;
A
#
# COMPACT_ATOMS: atom_id res chain seq x y z
N MET A 1 31.11 -26.02 -21.26
CA MET A 1 31.53 -24.64 -20.94
C MET A 1 30.27 -23.84 -20.68
N SER A 2 30.21 -23.30 -19.46
CA SER A 2 29.38 -22.21 -18.89
C SER A 2 27.93 -22.01 -19.34
N GLU A 3 27.02 -22.26 -18.39
CA GLU A 3 25.67 -21.68 -18.31
C GLU A 3 25.73 -20.14 -18.42
N PRO A 4 24.84 -19.49 -19.19
CA PRO A 4 24.64 -18.06 -19.05
C PRO A 4 23.90 -17.80 -17.74
N ALA A 5 24.58 -17.12 -16.81
CA ALA A 5 23.96 -16.56 -15.62
C ALA A 5 22.86 -15.57 -16.07
N SER A 6 21.61 -16.05 -16.06
CA SER A 6 20.44 -15.19 -16.13
C SER A 6 20.48 -14.28 -14.91
N ALA A 7 20.97 -13.06 -15.09
CA ALA A 7 20.65 -11.99 -14.18
C ALA A 7 19.13 -11.98 -14.00
N PRO A 8 18.58 -11.97 -12.77
CA PRO A 8 17.16 -11.75 -12.61
C PRO A 8 16.88 -10.35 -13.17
N SER A 9 16.30 -10.30 -14.38
CA SER A 9 15.71 -9.08 -14.91
C SER A 9 14.73 -8.61 -13.85
N LEU A 10 15.09 -7.55 -13.11
CA LEU A 10 14.12 -6.73 -12.39
C LEU A 10 13.24 -6.08 -13.46
N ALA A 11 12.29 -6.85 -13.98
CA ALA A 11 11.18 -6.31 -14.72
C ALA A 11 10.46 -5.35 -13.75
N PRO A 12 10.11 -4.13 -14.18
CA PRO A 12 9.20 -3.31 -13.39
C PRO A 12 7.96 -4.17 -13.10
N PRO A 13 7.43 -4.09 -11.86
CA PRO A 13 6.25 -4.86 -11.48
C PRO A 13 5.18 -4.62 -12.53
N ALA A 14 4.63 -5.71 -13.09
CA ALA A 14 3.56 -5.60 -14.06
C ALA A 14 2.45 -4.72 -13.47
N PRO A 15 1.78 -3.87 -14.26
CA PRO A 15 0.67 -3.05 -13.76
C PRO A 15 -0.45 -3.90 -13.11
N ASP A 16 -0.48 -5.20 -13.40
CA ASP A 16 -1.38 -6.22 -12.84
C ASP A 16 -0.84 -6.97 -11.60
N ALA A 17 0.33 -6.61 -11.10
CA ALA A 17 0.93 -7.28 -9.96
C ALA A 17 0.27 -6.83 -8.64
N THR A 18 -0.07 -7.80 -7.80
CA THR A 18 -0.45 -7.56 -6.40
C THR A 18 0.68 -6.85 -5.68
N VAL A 19 0.33 -5.87 -4.85
CA VAL A 19 1.29 -5.11 -4.05
C VAL A 19 1.12 -5.49 -2.60
N ALA A 20 2.20 -5.96 -1.97
CA ALA A 20 2.23 -6.18 -0.55
C ALA A 20 2.50 -4.86 0.18
N VAL A 21 1.77 -4.59 1.26
CA VAL A 21 1.98 -3.46 2.15
C VAL A 21 2.42 -4.00 3.51
N ALA A 22 3.55 -3.53 4.01
CA ALA A 22 4.06 -3.97 5.30
C ALA A 22 3.16 -3.41 6.42
N THR A 23 2.57 -4.31 7.20
CA THR A 23 1.88 -3.99 8.45
C THR A 23 2.55 -4.74 9.59
N ARG A 24 2.29 -4.32 10.83
CA ARG A 24 2.77 -4.97 12.05
C ARG A 24 2.26 -6.41 12.18
N ALA A 25 1.10 -6.71 11.62
CA ALA A 25 0.53 -8.05 11.61
C ALA A 25 1.10 -8.96 10.50
N GLY A 26 1.97 -8.42 9.64
CA GLY A 26 2.50 -9.08 8.45
C GLY A 26 2.19 -8.30 7.16
N PRO A 27 2.78 -8.69 6.03
CA PRO A 27 2.48 -8.08 4.75
C PRO A 27 1.01 -8.33 4.37
N LEU A 28 0.32 -7.28 3.94
CA LEU A 28 -1.04 -7.33 3.43
C LEU A 28 -1.02 -7.12 1.93
N GLU A 29 -1.48 -8.09 1.17
CA GLU A 29 -1.55 -7.99 -0.28
C GLU A 29 -2.77 -7.17 -0.70
N LEU A 30 -2.56 -6.24 -1.63
CA LEU A 30 -3.57 -5.46 -2.31
C LEU A 30 -3.71 -5.95 -3.75
N SER A 31 -4.95 -6.15 -4.18
CA SER A 31 -5.25 -6.34 -5.60
C SER A 31 -4.89 -5.07 -6.40
N PRO A 32 -4.63 -5.21 -7.72
CA PRO A 32 -4.36 -4.05 -8.58
C PRO A 32 -5.48 -2.99 -8.49
N ALA A 33 -6.75 -3.42 -8.48
CA ALA A 33 -7.90 -2.53 -8.36
C ALA A 33 -7.92 -1.76 -7.01
N ALA A 34 -7.66 -2.46 -5.90
CA ALA A 34 -7.57 -1.85 -4.58
C ALA A 34 -6.42 -0.82 -4.50
N ARG A 35 -5.24 -1.19 -5.03
CA ARG A 35 -4.07 -0.31 -5.10
C ARG A 35 -4.38 0.94 -5.92
N ASP A 36 -4.96 0.79 -7.10
CA ASP A 36 -5.28 1.92 -7.99
C ASP A 36 -6.32 2.86 -7.37
N ALA A 37 -7.35 2.32 -6.71
CA ALA A 37 -8.33 3.12 -5.98
C ALA A 37 -7.70 3.93 -4.84
N LEU A 38 -6.79 3.31 -4.07
CA LEU A 38 -6.03 3.99 -3.02
C LEU A 38 -5.11 5.08 -3.60
N LEU A 39 -4.31 4.77 -4.61
CA LEU A 39 -3.41 5.71 -5.26
C LEU A 39 -4.16 6.90 -5.87
N HIS A 40 -5.33 6.65 -6.47
CA HIS A 40 -6.19 7.72 -6.99
C HIS A 40 -6.59 8.70 -5.88
N GLN A 41 -6.97 8.20 -4.70
CA GLN A 41 -7.34 9.07 -3.58
C GLN A 41 -6.16 9.83 -2.97
N ILE A 42 -4.99 9.20 -2.87
CA ILE A 42 -3.78 9.88 -2.37
C ILE A 42 -3.36 10.99 -3.35
N ARG A 43 -3.36 10.70 -4.66
CA ARG A 43 -3.00 11.68 -5.70
C ARG A 43 -3.94 12.89 -5.75
N ARG A 44 -5.20 12.75 -5.35
CA ARG A 44 -6.14 13.88 -5.21
C ARG A 44 -5.72 14.89 -4.14
N ARG A 45 -4.94 14.46 -3.13
CA ARG A 45 -4.39 15.35 -2.10
C ARG A 45 -3.08 16.01 -2.55
N GLY A 46 -2.30 15.34 -3.38
CA GLY A 46 -1.09 15.85 -3.99
C GLY A 46 -0.39 14.79 -4.85
N SER A 47 -0.01 15.15 -6.07
CA SER A 47 0.62 14.23 -7.02
C SER A 47 2.06 13.84 -6.65
N ASP A 48 2.75 14.60 -5.80
CA ASP A 48 4.16 14.36 -5.41
C ASP A 48 4.30 13.70 -4.03
N ASP A 49 3.25 13.03 -3.55
CA ASP A 49 3.28 12.42 -2.22
C ASP A 49 4.27 11.24 -2.17
N PRO A 50 5.17 11.18 -1.17
CA PRO A 50 6.16 10.10 -1.03
C PRO A 50 5.50 8.72 -0.91
N VAL A 51 4.26 8.65 -0.42
CA VAL A 51 3.49 7.40 -0.38
C VAL A 51 3.20 6.89 -1.78
N VAL A 52 2.81 7.77 -2.73
CA VAL A 52 2.55 7.36 -4.12
C VAL A 52 3.81 6.73 -4.73
N ARG A 53 4.97 7.36 -4.55
CA ARG A 53 6.24 6.82 -5.04
C ARG A 53 6.57 5.47 -4.41
N ALA A 54 6.30 5.29 -3.11
CA ALA A 54 6.52 4.01 -2.43
C ALA A 54 5.65 2.88 -3.01
N PHE A 55 4.39 3.17 -3.35
CA PHE A 55 3.49 2.22 -4.01
C PHE A 55 3.83 1.96 -5.48
N GLU A 56 4.38 2.94 -6.20
CA GLU A 56 4.84 2.78 -7.59
C GLU A 56 6.14 1.98 -7.69
N GLN A 57 7.03 2.13 -6.71
CA GLN A 57 8.27 1.34 -6.60
C GLN A 57 8.04 -0.05 -6.00
N ALA A 58 6.85 -0.30 -5.45
CA ALA A 58 6.49 -1.55 -4.82
C ALA A 58 6.51 -2.70 -5.82
N SER A 59 7.25 -3.75 -5.50
CA SER A 59 7.27 -4.98 -6.30
C SER A 59 6.76 -6.15 -5.48
N VAL A 60 6.36 -7.23 -6.15
CA VAL A 60 5.83 -8.45 -5.50
C VAL A 60 6.81 -8.99 -4.45
N SER A 61 8.11 -8.77 -4.65
CA SER A 61 9.18 -9.25 -3.76
C SER A 61 9.47 -8.34 -2.57
N GLU A 62 9.01 -7.09 -2.55
CA GLU A 62 9.32 -6.13 -1.48
C GLU A 62 8.08 -5.35 -1.05
N PRO A 63 7.57 -5.59 0.18
CA PRO A 63 6.37 -4.93 0.66
C PRO A 63 6.60 -3.45 0.94
N VAL A 64 5.61 -2.62 0.58
CA VAL A 64 5.61 -1.18 0.83
C VAL A 64 5.69 -0.91 2.32
N SER A 65 6.84 -0.38 2.75
CA SER A 65 7.06 0.03 4.13
C SER A 65 6.85 1.53 4.25
N LEU A 66 5.88 1.93 5.06
CA LEU A 66 5.56 3.34 5.30
C LEU A 66 5.99 3.75 6.72
N ASP A 67 6.53 4.95 6.86
CA ASP A 67 6.67 5.60 8.16
C ASP A 67 5.30 5.95 8.75
N ARG A 68 5.23 6.28 10.05
CA ARG A 68 4.01 6.75 10.72
C ARG A 68 3.27 7.83 9.93
N LEU A 69 3.97 8.82 9.37
CA LEU A 69 3.33 9.86 8.57
C LEU A 69 2.69 9.29 7.29
N GLY A 70 3.39 8.40 6.59
CA GLY A 70 2.86 7.71 5.41
C GLY A 70 1.65 6.83 5.74
N LYS A 71 1.68 6.14 6.88
CA LYS A 71 0.52 5.36 7.38
C LYS A 71 -0.68 6.26 7.65
N MET A 72 -0.49 7.45 8.22
CA MET A 72 -1.56 8.43 8.44
C MET A 72 -2.15 8.93 7.11
N VAL A 73 -1.32 9.19 6.10
CA VAL A 73 -1.78 9.59 4.76
C VAL A 73 -2.64 8.49 4.12
N VAL A 74 -2.18 7.24 4.17
CA VAL A 74 -2.96 6.10 3.65
C VAL A 74 -4.25 5.92 4.44
N PHE A 75 -4.20 5.97 5.77
CA PHE A 75 -5.39 5.83 6.62
C PHE A 75 -6.45 6.88 6.28
N ASP A 76 -6.05 8.13 6.08
CA ASP A 76 -6.95 9.22 5.75
C ASP A 76 -7.50 9.10 4.31
N ALA A 77 -6.67 8.68 3.35
CA ALA A 77 -7.14 8.38 1.99
C ALA A 77 -8.19 7.25 1.98
N LEU A 78 -7.99 6.20 2.79
CA LEU A 78 -8.94 5.10 2.98
C LEU A 78 -10.23 5.57 3.66
N TRP A 79 -10.12 6.45 4.65
CA TRP A 79 -11.27 7.07 5.29
C TRP A 79 -12.11 7.86 4.27
N THR A 80 -11.47 8.71 3.48
CA THR A 80 -12.14 9.50 2.43
C THR A 80 -12.80 8.61 1.38
N LEU A 81 -12.18 7.48 1.03
CA LEU A 81 -12.73 6.50 0.11
C LEU A 81 -14.01 5.86 0.67
N ALA A 82 -14.00 5.46 1.95
CA ALA A 82 -15.18 4.95 2.65
C ALA A 82 -16.31 5.98 2.74
N GLU A 83 -15.99 7.23 3.10
CA GLU A 83 -16.98 8.32 3.14
C GLU A 83 -17.59 8.59 1.76
N GLY A 84 -16.76 8.60 0.71
CA GLY A 84 -17.23 8.77 -0.67
C GLY A 84 -18.11 7.62 -1.16
N ALA A 85 -17.88 6.40 -0.68
CA ALA A 85 -18.73 5.24 -0.96
C ALA A 85 -20.02 5.22 -0.13
N GLY A 86 -20.10 6.01 0.94
CA GLY A 86 -21.25 6.11 1.84
C GLY A 86 -21.26 5.08 2.98
N SER A 87 -20.40 4.06 2.92
CA SER A 87 -20.16 3.14 4.03
C SER A 87 -18.84 2.41 3.83
N ASP A 88 -18.23 1.98 4.93
CA ASP A 88 -17.00 1.20 4.90
C ASP A 88 -17.19 -0.15 4.21
N ASP A 89 -18.31 -0.83 4.43
CA ASP A 89 -18.59 -2.14 3.84
C ASP A 89 -18.65 -2.15 2.31
N LEU A 90 -18.70 -0.97 1.69
CA LEU A 90 -18.76 -0.79 0.25
C LEU A 90 -17.37 -0.63 -0.40
N ILE A 91 -16.31 -0.49 0.40
CA ILE A 91 -14.94 -0.47 -0.12
C ILE A 91 -14.33 -1.87 -0.10
N ASP A 92 -13.30 -2.05 -0.92
CA ASP A 92 -12.61 -3.32 -1.04
C ASP A 92 -12.15 -3.88 0.34
N PRO A 93 -12.40 -5.16 0.65
CA PRO A 93 -12.07 -5.73 1.96
C PRO A 93 -10.57 -5.64 2.30
N GLN A 94 -9.68 -5.64 1.31
CA GLN A 94 -8.24 -5.48 1.53
C GLN A 94 -7.92 -4.07 2.02
N LEU A 95 -8.61 -3.06 1.46
CA LEU A 95 -8.49 -1.65 1.86
C LEU A 95 -9.04 -1.40 3.26
N ARG A 96 -10.16 -2.03 3.62
CA ARG A 96 -10.70 -2.00 4.98
C ARG A 96 -9.71 -2.57 5.99
N LEU A 97 -9.19 -3.76 5.69
CA LEU A 97 -8.22 -4.42 6.57
C LEU A 97 -6.96 -3.57 6.72
N LEU A 98 -6.43 -3.01 5.64
CA LEU A 98 -5.27 -2.12 5.70
C LEU A 98 -5.52 -0.88 6.57
N ARG A 99 -6.71 -0.27 6.44
CA ARG A 99 -7.11 0.87 7.27
C ARG A 99 -7.13 0.48 8.75
N ASP A 100 -7.74 -0.65 9.08
CA ASP A 100 -7.82 -1.13 10.46
C ASP A 100 -6.43 -1.40 11.05
N ARG A 101 -5.53 -2.04 10.29
CA ARG A 101 -4.13 -2.24 10.72
C ARG A 101 -3.39 -0.94 10.97
N PHE A 102 -3.49 0.01 10.04
CA PHE A 102 -2.85 1.31 10.22
C PHE A 102 -3.45 2.12 11.36
N ARG A 103 -4.76 2.04 11.59
CA ARG A 103 -5.41 2.64 12.76
C ARG A 103 -4.82 2.12 14.05
N GLU A 104 -4.70 0.81 14.19
CA GLU A 104 -4.10 0.16 15.36
C GLU A 104 -2.63 0.59 15.54
N GLU A 105 -1.84 0.57 14.47
CA GLU A 105 -0.42 0.95 14.51
C GLU A 105 -0.19 2.42 14.84
N ILE A 106 -1.00 3.32 14.28
CA ILE A 106 -0.91 4.77 14.55
C ILE A 106 -1.28 5.06 16.01
N ALA A 107 -2.29 4.36 16.54
CA ALA A 107 -2.77 4.49 17.92
C ALA A 107 -1.77 3.94 18.94
N GLN A 108 -1.07 2.85 18.63
CA GLN A 108 -0.06 2.24 19.50
C GLN A 108 1.26 3.04 19.57
N GLY A 109 1.45 4.05 18.71
CA GLY A 109 2.67 4.85 18.66
C GLY A 109 3.88 4.06 18.16
N PRO A 110 5.08 4.67 18.07
CA PRO A 110 6.27 3.95 17.66
C PRO A 110 6.53 2.81 18.64
N THR A 111 6.51 1.58 18.13
CA THR A 111 7.00 0.43 18.88
C THR A 111 8.48 0.63 19.16
N ALA A 112 8.80 0.92 20.41
CA ALA A 112 10.15 0.80 20.88
C ALA A 112 10.56 -0.69 20.79
N LYS A 113 11.48 -0.93 19.86
CA LYS A 113 12.46 -2.02 19.78
C LYS A 113 12.00 -3.38 19.26
#